data_AF-A0A925A859-F1
#
_entry.id   AF-A0A925A859-F1
#
_cell.length_a   1.000
_cell.length_b   1.000
_cell.length_c   1.000
_cell.angle_alpha   90.00
_cell.angle_beta   90.00
_cell.angle_gamma   90.00
#
_symmetry.space_group_name_H-M   'P 1'
#
loop_
_entity.id
_entity.type
_entity.pdbx_description
1 polymer ?
#
loop_
_entity_poly.entity_id
_entity_poly.type
_entity_poly.pdbx_seq_one_letter_code
_entity_poly.pdbx_strand_id
1 'polypeptide(L)'
;MMSFLQSLLSFDRLLGPTLVKIVYFVGAAVILMIGAGTLLTAVFTLAGGNIGGGFVQLLAAPAVAAVAFVYWRFLCELFMLAFLTYERLGEIRVLLGGASEADPNHPQF
;
A
#
# COMPACT_ATOMS: atom_id res chain seq x y z
N MET A 1 14.78 -18.27 -9.25
CA MET A 1 14.64 -16.81 -9.10
C MET A 1 13.63 -16.18 -10.10
N MET A 2 13.36 -16.78 -11.27
CA MET A 2 12.30 -16.32 -12.20
C MET A 2 10.86 -16.71 -11.79
N SER A 3 10.70 -17.75 -10.98
CA SER A 3 9.39 -18.31 -10.62
C SER A 3 8.52 -17.37 -9.79
N PHE A 4 9.13 -16.52 -8.95
CA PHE A 4 8.40 -15.57 -8.09
C PHE A 4 7.84 -14.38 -8.88
N LEU A 5 8.56 -13.95 -9.92
CA LEU A 5 8.10 -12.90 -10.85
C LEU A 5 6.97 -13.42 -11.75
N GLN A 6 7.07 -14.67 -12.18
CA GLN A 6 6.02 -15.31 -13.00
C GLN A 6 4.74 -15.56 -12.21
N SER A 7 4.83 -15.88 -10.91
CA SER A 7 3.65 -15.97 -10.03
C SER A 7 3.01 -14.62 -9.71
N LEU A 8 3.80 -13.52 -9.69
CA LEU A 8 3.28 -12.16 -9.49
C LEU A 8 2.63 -11.59 -10.75
N LEU A 9 3.09 -12.01 -11.95
CA LEU A 9 2.50 -11.64 -13.25
C LEU A 9 1.35 -12.56 -13.69
N SER A 10 1.26 -13.79 -13.17
CA SER A 10 0.11 -14.64 -13.38
C SER A 10 -1.06 -14.14 -12.53
N PHE A 11 -1.89 -13.29 -13.12
CA PHE A 11 -3.14 -12.72 -12.57
C PHE A 11 -4.25 -13.78 -12.32
N ASP A 12 -3.88 -15.04 -12.07
CA ASP A 12 -4.78 -16.20 -11.97
C ASP A 12 -5.35 -16.41 -10.55
N ARG A 13 -4.81 -15.71 -9.54
CA ARG A 13 -5.32 -15.73 -8.16
C ARG A 13 -5.29 -14.32 -7.59
N LEU A 14 -6.31 -13.96 -6.79
CA LEU A 14 -6.31 -12.75 -5.97
C LEU A 14 -5.07 -12.74 -5.06
N LEU A 15 -3.98 -12.15 -5.54
CA LEU A 15 -2.76 -11.85 -4.80
C LEU A 15 -2.92 -10.56 -3.98
N GLY A 16 -4.15 -10.09 -3.75
CA GLY A 16 -4.45 -8.76 -3.23
C GLY A 16 -3.69 -8.43 -1.93
N PRO A 17 -3.87 -9.19 -0.83
CA PRO A 17 -3.26 -8.85 0.45
C PRO A 17 -1.74 -9.04 0.48
N THR A 18 -1.23 -10.08 -0.18
CA THR A 18 0.20 -10.42 -0.16
C THR A 18 1.02 -9.44 -1.01
N LEU A 19 0.51 -9.03 -2.16
CA LEU A 19 1.16 -8.05 -3.01
C LEU A 19 1.27 -6.68 -2.32
N VAL A 20 0.20 -6.24 -1.65
CA VAL A 20 0.21 -4.98 -0.90
C VAL A 20 1.25 -5.00 0.24
N LYS A 21 1.47 -6.15 0.90
CA LYS A 21 2.55 -6.29 1.89
C LYS A 21 3.94 -6.11 1.28
N ILE A 22 4.19 -6.67 0.10
CA ILE A 22 5.47 -6.50 -0.60
C ILE A 22 5.66 -5.01 -0.95
N VAL A 23 4.62 -4.37 -1.50
CA VAL A 23 4.62 -2.94 -1.82
C VAL A 23 4.89 -2.10 -0.58
N TYR A 24 4.31 -2.43 0.57
CA TYR A 24 4.56 -1.74 1.83
C TYR A 24 6.05 -1.71 2.19
N PHE A 25 6.72 -2.87 2.19
CA PHE A 25 8.14 -2.96 2.53
C PHE A 25 9.02 -2.24 1.51
N VAL A 26 8.71 -2.35 0.22
CA VAL A 26 9.46 -1.65 -0.84
C VAL A 26 9.32 -0.14 -0.69
N GLY A 27 8.11 0.38 -0.52
CA GLY A 27 7.90 1.82 -0.35
C GLY A 27 8.50 2.35 0.95
N ALA A 28 8.42 1.59 2.05
CA ALA A 28 9.09 1.92 3.30
C ALA A 28 10.61 2.04 3.11
N ALA A 29 11.23 1.08 2.41
CA ALA A 29 12.66 1.12 2.09
C ALA A 29 13.02 2.34 1.23
N VAL A 30 12.20 2.66 0.22
CA VAL A 30 12.40 3.85 -0.63
C VAL A 30 12.30 5.14 0.18
N ILE A 31 11.31 5.28 1.06
CA ILE A 31 11.15 6.46 1.92
C ILE A 31 12.36 6.62 2.83
N LEU A 32 12.87 5.52 3.41
CA LEU A 32 14.08 5.56 4.24
C LEU A 32 15.32 5.95 3.43
N MET A 33 15.49 5.40 2.23
CA MET A 33 16.62 5.72 1.36
C MET A 33 16.58 7.19 0.91
N ILE A 34 15.42 7.71 0.53
CA ILE A 34 15.23 9.12 0.18
C ILE A 34 15.44 10.01 1.42
N GLY A 35 14.92 9.63 2.58
CA GLY A 35 15.13 10.35 3.84
C GLY A 35 16.61 10.44 4.22
N ALA A 36 17.35 9.33 4.12
CA ALA A 36 18.79 9.31 4.37
C ALA A 36 19.57 10.13 3.33
N GLY A 37 19.22 10.00 2.05
CA GLY A 37 19.84 10.77 0.98
C GLY A 37 19.61 12.27 1.13
N THR A 38 18.40 12.69 1.48
CA THR A 38 18.07 14.10 1.71
C THR A 38 18.81 14.67 2.92
N LEU A 39 18.98 13.90 4.00
CA LEU A 39 19.83 14.29 5.13
C LEU A 39 21.29 14.46 4.74
N LEU A 40 21.85 13.57 3.93
CA LEU A 40 23.21 13.72 3.40
C LEU A 40 23.34 15.00 2.57
N THR A 41 22.37 15.29 1.71
CA THR A 41 22.39 16.55 0.92
C THR A 41 22.29 17.79 1.79
N ALA A 42 21.56 17.73 2.92
CA ALA A 42 21.49 18.84 3.87
C ALA A 42 22.87 19.14 4.48
N VAL A 43 23.61 18.10 4.86
CA VAL A 43 24.98 18.24 5.40
C VAL A 43 25.92 18.84 4.36
N PHE A 44 25.89 18.38 3.11
CA PHE A 44 26.70 18.97 2.03
C PHE A 44 26.33 20.42 1.75
N THR A 45 25.05 20.77 1.83
CA THR A 45 24.57 22.15 1.64
C THR A 45 25.07 23.09 2.74
N LEU A 46 25.08 22.62 3.99
CA LEU A 46 25.69 23.33 5.13
C LEU A 46 27.21 23.51 4.92
N ALA A 47 27.91 22.44 4.52
CA ALA A 47 29.35 22.49 4.27
C ALA A 47 29.71 23.41 3.08
N GLY A 48 28.82 23.54 2.09
CA GLY A 48 28.96 24.44 0.94
C GLY A 48 28.69 25.92 1.23
N GLY A 49 28.44 26.29 2.49
CA GLY A 49 28.27 27.68 2.92
C GLY A 49 26.83 28.20 2.91
N ASN A 50 25.85 27.40 2.47
CA ASN A 50 24.44 27.75 2.56
C ASN A 50 23.82 27.22 3.87
N ILE A 51 24.15 27.90 4.96
CA ILE A 51 23.74 27.50 6.32
C ILE A 51 22.22 27.55 6.47
N GLY A 52 21.56 28.57 5.91
CA GLY A 52 20.10 28.73 6.01
C GLY A 52 19.34 27.60 5.32
N GLY A 53 19.71 27.29 4.07
CA GLY A 53 19.09 26.20 3.32
C GLY A 53 19.36 24.83 3.94
N GLY A 54 20.61 24.57 4.33
CA GLY A 54 21.00 23.31 4.96
C GLY A 54 20.28 23.07 6.29
N PHE A 55 20.11 24.09 7.14
CA PHE A 55 19.42 23.95 8.43
C PHE A 55 17.93 23.66 8.27
N VAL A 56 17.26 24.36 7.35
CA VAL A 56 15.85 24.10 7.02
C VAL A 56 15.69 22.67 6.52
N GLN A 57 16.57 22.21 5.63
CA GLN A 57 16.51 20.87 5.08
C GLN A 57 16.78 19.79 6.13
N LEU A 58 17.71 20.04 7.07
CA LEU A 58 18.01 19.14 8.18
C LEU A 58 16.79 18.92 9.10
N LEU A 59 16.00 19.97 9.33
CA LEU A 59 14.79 19.89 10.15
C LEU A 59 13.58 19.34 9.37
N ALA A 60 13.43 19.76 8.10
CA ALA A 60 12.30 19.39 7.26
C ALA A 60 12.37 17.94 6.77
N ALA A 61 13.57 17.43 6.43
CA ALA A 61 13.74 16.07 5.93
C ALA A 61 13.16 14.98 6.85
N PRO A 62 13.48 14.93 8.17
CA PRO A 62 12.90 13.93 9.05
C PRO A 62 11.40 14.13 9.27
N ALA A 63 10.92 15.38 9.31
CA ALA A 63 9.50 15.67 9.45
C ALA A 63 8.71 15.17 8.23
N VAL A 64 9.17 15.48 7.02
CA VAL A 64 8.56 15.02 5.77
C VAL A 64 8.65 13.51 5.62
N ALA A 65 9.79 12.90 5.96
CA ALA A 65 9.95 11.45 5.91
C ALA A 65 8.99 10.73 6.88
N ALA A 66 8.79 11.27 8.09
CA ALA A 66 7.84 10.73 9.06
C ALA A 66 6.40 10.81 8.53
N VAL A 67 5.99 11.97 8.00
CA VAL A 67 4.66 12.16 7.40
C VAL A 67 4.46 11.23 6.21
N ALA A 68 5.44 11.14 5.32
CA ALA A 68 5.41 10.24 4.15
C ALA A 68 5.28 8.78 4.58
N PHE A 69 5.97 8.36 5.64
CA PHE A 69 5.90 7.01 6.17
C PHE A 69 4.50 6.68 6.72
N VAL A 70 3.91 7.59 7.50
CA VAL A 70 2.53 7.43 8.01
C VAL A 70 1.53 7.39 6.86
N TYR A 71 1.65 8.30 5.90
CA TYR A 71 0.79 8.34 4.72
C TYR A 71 0.90 7.05 3.89
N TRP A 72 2.10 6.52 3.72
CA TRP A 72 2.35 5.26 3.03
C TRP A 72 1.69 4.07 3.73
N ARG A 73 1.81 4.01 5.07
CA ARG A 73 1.15 3.00 5.91
C ARG A 73 -0.36 3.05 5.71
N PHE A 74 -0.95 4.25 5.75
CA PHE A 74 -2.37 4.47 5.57
C PHE A 74 -2.87 4.04 4.18
N LEU A 75 -2.15 4.41 3.10
CA LEU A 75 -2.48 3.96 1.75
C LEU A 75 -2.47 2.43 1.62
N CYS A 76 -1.44 1.77 2.16
CA CYS A 76 -1.34 0.31 2.12
C CYS A 76 -2.50 -0.36 2.87
N GLU A 77 -2.93 0.20 4.01
CA GLU A 77 -4.11 -0.29 4.73
C GLU A 77 -5.39 -0.10 3.95
N LEU A 78 -5.56 1.06 3.28
CA LEU A 78 -6.72 1.33 2.46
C LEU A 78 -6.85 0.34 1.28
N PHE A 79 -5.73 -0.03 0.64
CA PHE A 79 -5.73 -1.08 -0.39
C PHE A 79 -6.09 -2.45 0.18
N MET A 80 -5.54 -2.84 1.34
CA MET A 80 -5.91 -4.11 1.98
C MET A 80 -7.40 -4.15 2.36
N LEU A 81 -7.93 -3.05 2.91
CA LEU A 81 -9.35 -2.92 3.23
C LEU A 81 -10.22 -3.05 1.97
N ALA A 82 -9.85 -2.42 0.87
CA ALA A 82 -10.59 -2.53 -0.39
C ALA A 82 -10.67 -3.97 -0.91
N PHE A 83 -9.56 -4.72 -0.87
CA PHE A 83 -9.55 -6.15 -1.24
C PHE A 83 -10.42 -6.98 -0.30
N LEU A 84 -10.35 -6.73 1.02
CA LEU A 84 -11.20 -7.41 1.99
C LEU A 84 -12.68 -7.12 1.74
N THR A 85 -13.04 -5.86 1.48
CA THR A 85 -14.43 -5.50 1.15
C THR A 85 -14.91 -6.20 -0.11
N TYR A 86 -14.07 -6.30 -1.14
CA TYR A 86 -14.40 -7.03 -2.37
C TYR A 86 -14.70 -8.51 -2.10
N GLU A 87 -13.86 -9.18 -1.30
CA GLU A 87 -14.09 -10.58 -0.91
C GLU A 87 -15.42 -10.75 -0.15
N ARG A 88 -15.70 -9.87 0.82
CA ARG A 88 -16.94 -9.90 1.60
C ARG A 88 -18.18 -9.64 0.76
N LEU A 89 -18.11 -8.74 -0.22
CA LEU A 89 -19.21 -8.50 -1.16
C LEU A 89 -19.48 -9.72 -2.05
N GLY A 90 -18.43 -10.44 -2.44
CA GLY A 90 -18.56 -11.72 -3.14
C GLY A 90 -19.32 -12.77 -2.33
N GLU A 91 -18.98 -12.92 -1.04
CA GLU A 91 -19.68 -13.83 -0.11
C GLU A 91 -21.17 -13.45 0.04
N ILE A 92 -21.46 -12.16 0.24
CA ILE A 92 -22.83 -11.65 0.37
C ILE A 92 -23.64 -11.94 -0.90
N ARG A 93 -23.06 -11.76 -2.09
CA ARG A 93 -23.72 -12.07 -3.36
C ARG A 93 -24.08 -13.56 -3.47
N VAL A 94 -23.21 -14.45 -3.02
CA VAL A 94 -23.47 -15.90 -3.05
C VAL A 94 -24.60 -16.27 -2.08
N LEU A 95 -24.60 -15.70 -0.87
CA LEU A 95 -25.66 -15.94 0.11
C LEU A 95 -27.03 -15.44 -0.37
N LEU A 96 -27.08 -14.25 -0.98
CA LEU A 96 -28.31 -13.70 -1.58
C LEU A 96 -28.77 -14.50 -2.80
N GLY A 97 -27.83 -15.01 -3.62
CA GLY A 97 -28.14 -15.85 -4.78
C GLY A 97 -28.75 -17.20 -4.40
N GLY A 98 -28.20 -17.87 -3.38
CA GLY A 98 -28.73 -19.14 -2.87
C GLY A 98 -30.08 -19.02 -2.16
N ALA A 99 -30.42 -17.84 -1.63
CA ALA A 99 -31.73 -17.57 -1.04
C ALA A 99 -32.86 -17.50 -2.10
N SER A 100 -32.52 -17.30 -3.39
CA SER A 100 -33.51 -17.20 -4.47
C SER A 100 -33.96 -18.55 -5.05
N GLU A 101 -33.24 -19.65 -4.79
CA GLU A 101 -33.53 -20.99 -5.34
C GLU A 101 -34.36 -21.89 -4.41
N ALA A 102 -34.66 -21.45 -3.18
CA ALA A 102 -35.26 -22.29 -2.14
C ALA A 102 -36.69 -21.90 -1.74
N ASP A 103 -37.58 -21.64 -2.70
CA ASP A 103 -39.03 -21.68 -2.43
C ASP A 103 -39.72 -22.80 -3.23
N PRO A 104 -39.82 -24.02 -2.65
CA PRO A 104 -40.61 -25.12 -3.19
C PRO A 104 -42.11 -24.82 -3.33
N ASN A 105 -42.59 -23.73 -2.72
CA ASN A 105 -43.99 -23.33 -2.68
C ASN A 105 -44.29 -22.08 -3.50
N HIS A 106 -43.39 -21.60 -4.38
CA HIS A 106 -43.77 -20.55 -5.32
C HIS A 106 -44.83 -21.10 -6.28
N PRO A 107 -46.09 -20.63 -6.22
CA PRO A 107 -47.11 -21.08 -7.15
C PRO A 107 -46.72 -20.65 -8.57
N GLN A 108 -46.74 -21.60 -9.49
CA GLN A 108 -46.48 -21.38 -10.90
C GLN A 108 -47.79 -20.91 -11.51
N PHE A 109 -48.03 -19.60 -11.47
CA PHE A 109 -49.13 -18.98 -12.20
C PHE A 109 -48.65 -18.56 -13.58
#